data_AF-A0A3Q3JF98-F1
#
_entry.id   AF-A0A3Q3JF98-F1
#
_cell.length_a   1.000
_cell.length_b   1.000
_cell.length_c   1.000
_cell.angle_alpha   90.00
_cell.angle_beta   90.00
_cell.angle_gamma   90.00
#
_symmetry.space_group_name_H-M   'P 1'
#
loop_
_entity.id
_entity.type
_entity.pdbx_description
1 polymer ?
#
loop_
_entity_poly.entity_id
_entity_poly.type
_entity_poly.pdbx_seq_one_letter_code
_entity_poly.pdbx_strand_id
1 'polypeptide(L)'
;MPRGGRKSHRGRGKQFSNPEEIDRQMRAQREKEENGDAEKESSSESEEESSSDDESESRRRSGVEGLIEIENPNRASQKDKKVTEVDVSAPRELSRREREEIEKQKSKERYMKLHLEGKTEQARADLARLAIIKKQREEAAKKREQLRRGEMKYCILEVEMFHSYSFIQKSLSTENVHQLKQQELIVPLLILIVCDSVVTSLLLV
;
A
#
# COMPACT_ATOMS: atom_id res chain seq x y z
N MET A 1 -15.30 -27.16 39.01
CA MET A 1 -15.04 -27.57 37.61
C MET A 1 -15.54 -26.46 36.68
N PRO A 2 -14.69 -25.84 35.85
CA PRO A 2 -15.15 -24.80 34.94
C PRO A 2 -15.82 -25.43 33.71
N ARG A 3 -17.10 -25.11 33.48
CA ARG A 3 -17.91 -25.62 32.36
C ARG A 3 -17.50 -24.93 31.06
N GLY A 4 -17.14 -25.73 30.06
CA GLY A 4 -16.76 -25.26 28.72
C GLY A 4 -17.86 -24.41 28.08
N GLY A 5 -17.64 -23.11 28.00
CA GLY A 5 -18.49 -22.18 27.27
C GLY A 5 -18.27 -22.33 25.77
N ARG A 6 -19.36 -22.47 25.00
CA ARG A 6 -19.31 -22.49 23.54
C ARG A 6 -18.72 -21.18 23.03
N LYS A 7 -17.64 -21.27 22.24
CA LYS A 7 -16.95 -20.12 21.65
C LYS A 7 -17.90 -19.44 20.67
N SER A 8 -18.47 -18.30 21.07
CA SER A 8 -19.32 -17.52 20.18
C SER A 8 -18.45 -16.94 19.06
N HIS A 9 -18.83 -17.20 17.80
CA HIS A 9 -18.18 -16.62 16.61
C HIS A 9 -18.80 -15.26 16.22
N ARG A 10 -19.77 -14.76 16.99
CA ARG A 10 -20.35 -13.43 16.81
C ARG A 10 -19.36 -12.39 17.33
N GLY A 11 -18.65 -11.75 16.40
CA GLY A 11 -17.72 -10.65 16.71
C GLY A 11 -16.25 -10.91 16.37
N ARG A 12 -15.91 -12.05 15.76
CA ARG A 12 -14.57 -12.19 15.15
C ARG A 12 -14.53 -11.22 13.96
N GLY A 13 -13.78 -10.12 14.12
CA GLY A 13 -13.69 -9.05 13.13
C GLY A 13 -13.49 -9.62 11.73
N LYS A 14 -14.27 -9.11 10.77
CA LYS A 14 -14.18 -9.52 9.36
C LYS A 14 -12.75 -9.26 8.90
N GLN A 15 -11.94 -10.31 8.82
CA GLN A 15 -10.66 -10.26 8.14
C GLN A 15 -11.02 -10.18 6.66
N PHE A 16 -10.82 -9.02 6.06
CA PHE A 16 -10.90 -8.92 4.61
C PHE A 16 -9.73 -9.73 4.07
N SER A 17 -10.03 -10.82 3.38
CA SER A 17 -9.02 -11.61 2.67
C SER A 17 -8.22 -10.67 1.74
N ASN A 18 -6.91 -10.89 1.62
CA ASN A 18 -6.06 -10.17 0.68
C ASN A 18 -6.69 -10.24 -0.73
N PRO A 19 -6.82 -9.15 -1.51
CA PRO A 19 -7.41 -9.17 -2.85
C PRO A 19 -6.86 -10.28 -3.75
N GLU A 20 -5.56 -10.59 -3.68
CA GLU A 20 -4.95 -11.69 -4.44
C GLU A 20 -5.44 -13.09 -4.03
N GLU A 21 -5.84 -13.26 -2.76
CA GLU A 21 -6.39 -14.51 -2.24
C GLU A 21 -7.82 -14.73 -2.75
N ILE A 22 -8.62 -13.66 -2.84
CA ILE A 22 -9.99 -13.68 -3.34
C ILE A 22 -10.00 -14.06 -4.83
N ASP A 23 -9.12 -13.46 -5.62
CA ASP A 23 -8.99 -13.76 -7.04
C ASP A 23 -8.52 -15.20 -7.28
N ARG A 24 -7.59 -15.69 -6.46
CA ARG A 24 -7.14 -17.09 -6.51
C ARG A 24 -8.27 -18.05 -6.18
N GLN A 25 -9.11 -17.72 -5.20
CA GLN A 25 -10.25 -18.55 -4.82
C GLN A 25 -11.32 -18.57 -5.90
N MET A 26 -11.63 -17.43 -6.52
CA MET A 26 -12.56 -17.36 -7.66
C MET A 26 -12.05 -18.14 -8.87
N ARG A 27 -10.74 -18.08 -9.18
CA ARG A 27 -10.15 -18.89 -10.26
C ARG A 27 -10.21 -20.38 -9.96
N ALA A 28 -9.84 -20.80 -8.75
CA ALA A 28 -9.91 -22.19 -8.35
C ALA A 28 -11.34 -22.75 -8.33
N GLN A 29 -12.35 -21.90 -8.08
CA GLN A 29 -13.75 -22.31 -8.14
C GLN A 29 -14.21 -22.47 -9.59
N ARG A 30 -13.87 -21.53 -10.48
CA ARG A 30 -14.14 -21.65 -11.92
C ARG A 30 -13.45 -22.86 -12.55
N GLU A 31 -12.20 -23.14 -12.18
CA GLU A 31 -11.48 -24.34 -12.64
C GLU A 31 -12.13 -25.63 -12.14
N LYS A 32 -12.73 -25.63 -10.95
CA LYS A 32 -13.46 -26.80 -10.43
C LYS A 32 -14.82 -26.97 -11.09
N GLU A 33 -15.51 -25.88 -11.43
CA GLU A 33 -16.76 -25.90 -12.18
C GLU A 33 -16.51 -26.36 -13.63
N GLU A 34 -15.40 -25.94 -14.24
CA GLU A 34 -14.97 -26.36 -15.58
C GLU A 34 -14.51 -27.83 -15.62
N ASN A 35 -13.88 -28.33 -14.55
CA ASN A 35 -13.49 -29.74 -14.42
C ASN A 35 -14.58 -30.62 -13.75
N GLY A 36 -15.74 -30.06 -13.41
CA GLY A 36 -16.74 -30.62 -12.49
C GLY A 36 -17.84 -31.47 -13.11
N ASP A 37 -17.72 -31.89 -14.37
CA ASP A 37 -18.69 -32.82 -15.00
C ASP A 37 -18.37 -34.31 -14.71
N ALA A 38 -17.39 -34.61 -13.85
CA ALA A 38 -16.92 -35.99 -13.66
C ALA A 38 -17.30 -36.69 -12.34
N GLU A 39 -17.55 -36.03 -11.20
CA GLU A 39 -17.92 -36.77 -9.97
C GLU A 39 -18.91 -36.02 -9.06
N LYS A 40 -20.14 -36.53 -9.03
CA LYS A 40 -21.25 -36.10 -8.18
C LYS A 40 -21.66 -37.26 -7.27
N GLU A 41 -21.19 -37.27 -6.01
CA GLU A 41 -21.89 -37.94 -4.92
C GLU A 41 -21.75 -37.17 -3.61
N SER A 42 -22.90 -36.68 -3.11
CA SER A 42 -23.27 -36.39 -1.70
C SER A 42 -23.94 -35.02 -1.51
N SER A 43 -25.27 -35.04 -1.68
CA SER A 43 -26.27 -34.41 -0.81
C SER A 43 -26.49 -32.87 -0.83
N SER A 44 -27.51 -32.50 -1.62
CA SER A 44 -28.68 -31.68 -1.24
C SER A 44 -28.69 -30.17 -1.51
N GLU A 45 -29.44 -29.82 -2.56
CA GLU A 45 -30.47 -28.75 -2.65
C GLU A 45 -30.06 -27.28 -2.49
N SER A 46 -29.94 -26.57 -3.62
CA SER A 46 -30.96 -25.59 -4.08
C SER A 46 -30.40 -24.73 -5.22
N GLU A 47 -30.85 -25.07 -6.44
CA GLU A 47 -31.32 -24.21 -7.53
C GLU A 47 -30.93 -22.72 -7.52
N GLU A 48 -30.27 -22.26 -8.59
CA GLU A 48 -30.70 -21.16 -9.48
C GLU A 48 -29.65 -21.00 -10.60
N GLU A 49 -29.86 -21.77 -11.67
CA GLU A 49 -29.11 -21.71 -12.93
C GLU A 49 -29.64 -20.53 -13.77
N SER A 50 -28.84 -19.48 -13.93
CA SER A 50 -29.01 -18.51 -15.00
C SER A 50 -28.05 -18.87 -16.12
N SER A 51 -28.52 -19.65 -17.09
CA SER A 51 -27.84 -19.85 -18.36
C SER A 51 -28.81 -19.63 -19.51
N SER A 52 -28.57 -18.52 -20.19
CA SER A 52 -29.06 -18.19 -21.51
C SER A 52 -28.30 -19.05 -22.52
N ASP A 53 -28.95 -20.02 -23.14
CA ASP A 53 -28.75 -20.25 -24.58
C ASP A 53 -29.92 -21.02 -25.20
N ASP A 54 -30.21 -20.57 -26.41
CA ASP A 54 -31.21 -21.01 -27.38
C ASP A 54 -30.86 -22.42 -27.89
N GLU A 55 -31.75 -23.41 -27.79
CA GLU A 55 -31.71 -24.59 -28.68
C GLU A 55 -32.99 -25.43 -28.55
N SER A 56 -33.61 -25.65 -29.71
CA SER A 56 -34.57 -26.71 -30.06
C SER A 56 -36.02 -26.63 -29.54
N GLU A 57 -36.89 -26.25 -30.47
CA GLU A 57 -38.35 -26.49 -30.60
C GLU A 57 -38.73 -27.99 -30.54
N SER A 58 -38.18 -28.75 -29.59
CA SER A 58 -38.48 -30.16 -29.39
C SER A 58 -38.54 -30.56 -27.91
N ARG A 59 -38.82 -29.58 -27.02
CA ARG A 59 -39.35 -29.89 -25.68
C ARG A 59 -40.70 -30.59 -25.87
N ARG A 60 -40.61 -31.92 -25.90
CA ARG A 60 -41.66 -32.93 -25.77
C ARG A 60 -42.97 -32.31 -25.30
N ARG A 61 -43.90 -32.07 -26.25
CA ARG A 61 -45.28 -31.69 -25.92
C ARG A 61 -45.86 -32.86 -25.12
N SER A 62 -45.92 -32.68 -23.81
CA SER A 62 -46.30 -33.72 -22.86
C SER A 62 -47.82 -33.72 -22.73
N GLY A 63 -48.48 -34.77 -23.23
CA GLY A 63 -49.90 -35.02 -23.00
C GLY A 63 -50.83 -34.70 -24.18
N VAL A 64 -52.09 -34.38 -23.87
CA VAL A 64 -53.19 -34.16 -24.82
C VAL A 64 -53.00 -32.91 -25.69
N GLU A 65 -52.04 -32.03 -25.34
CA GLU A 65 -51.69 -30.80 -26.08
C GLU A 65 -51.19 -31.06 -27.52
N GLY A 66 -50.79 -32.29 -27.85
CA GLY A 66 -50.46 -32.68 -29.22
C GLY A 66 -51.62 -33.26 -30.04
N LEU A 67 -52.74 -33.62 -29.39
CA LEU A 67 -53.91 -34.22 -30.05
C LEU A 67 -55.00 -33.21 -30.40
N ILE A 68 -55.02 -32.05 -29.75
CA ILE A 68 -56.00 -30.99 -30.04
C ILE A 68 -55.39 -30.04 -31.07
N GLU A 69 -56.00 -29.97 -32.24
CA GLU A 69 -55.63 -29.02 -33.29
C GLU A 69 -55.98 -27.60 -32.83
N ILE A 70 -54.95 -26.79 -32.55
CA ILE A 70 -55.13 -25.39 -32.16
C ILE A 70 -55.38 -24.56 -33.43
N GLU A 71 -56.64 -24.48 -33.87
CA GLU A 71 -57.12 -23.58 -34.92
C GLU A 71 -57.28 -22.13 -34.40
N ASN A 72 -56.19 -21.55 -33.91
CA ASN A 72 -56.20 -20.13 -33.55
C ASN A 72 -55.84 -19.29 -34.79
N PRO A 73 -56.76 -18.50 -35.36
CA PRO A 73 -56.54 -17.73 -36.58
C PRO A 73 -55.49 -16.60 -36.41
N ASN A 74 -55.17 -16.20 -35.18
CA ASN A 74 -54.09 -15.25 -34.89
C ASN A 74 -52.75 -15.92 -34.57
N ARG A 75 -52.66 -17.26 -34.64
CA ARG A 75 -51.42 -18.00 -34.40
C ARG A 75 -50.56 -17.97 -35.65
N ALA A 76 -49.60 -17.04 -35.68
CA ALA A 76 -48.57 -17.03 -36.69
C ALA A 76 -47.71 -18.30 -36.56
N SER A 77 -47.84 -19.24 -37.50
CA SER A 77 -46.93 -20.37 -37.63
C SER A 77 -45.60 -19.84 -38.16
N GLN A 78 -44.52 -19.99 -37.38
CA GLN A 78 -43.19 -19.71 -37.89
C GLN A 78 -42.86 -20.79 -38.93
N LYS A 79 -42.67 -20.35 -40.18
CA LYS A 79 -42.19 -21.18 -41.28
C LYS A 79 -40.72 -20.83 -41.49
N ASP A 80 -39.84 -21.78 -41.27
CA ASP A 80 -38.41 -21.61 -41.45
C ASP A 80 -38.11 -21.28 -42.91
N LYS A 81 -37.55 -20.09 -43.14
CA LYS A 81 -37.10 -19.66 -44.47
C LYS A 81 -35.68 -20.19 -44.69
N LYS A 82 -35.43 -20.75 -45.87
CA LYS A 82 -34.16 -21.37 -46.24
C LYS A 82 -33.03 -20.32 -46.23
N VAL A 83 -31.96 -20.66 -45.51
CA VAL A 83 -30.78 -19.82 -45.19
C VAL A 83 -30.06 -19.24 -46.44
N THR A 84 -30.34 -19.75 -47.64
CA THR A 84 -29.63 -19.40 -48.87
C THR A 84 -30.07 -18.10 -49.54
N GLU A 85 -31.15 -17.46 -49.10
CA GLU A 85 -31.68 -16.21 -49.71
C GLU A 85 -31.49 -14.96 -48.83
N VAL A 86 -30.81 -15.08 -47.69
CA VAL A 86 -30.48 -13.93 -46.84
C VAL A 86 -29.14 -13.34 -47.27
N ASP A 87 -29.19 -12.24 -48.03
CA ASP A 87 -28.02 -11.45 -48.39
C ASP A 87 -27.44 -10.72 -47.16
N VAL A 88 -26.25 -11.14 -46.72
CA VAL A 88 -25.55 -10.68 -45.52
C VAL A 88 -24.64 -9.46 -45.82
N SER A 89 -24.59 -8.98 -47.06
CA SER A 89 -23.57 -7.99 -47.49
C SER A 89 -23.99 -6.51 -47.40
N ALA A 90 -25.24 -6.19 -47.09
CA ALA A 90 -25.65 -4.80 -46.84
C ALA A 90 -25.44 -4.44 -45.36
N PRO A 91 -24.83 -3.29 -45.02
CA PRO A 91 -24.72 -2.86 -43.63
C PRO A 91 -26.13 -2.76 -43.06
N ARG A 92 -26.47 -3.77 -42.25
CA ARG A 92 -27.77 -3.85 -41.59
C ARG A 92 -27.88 -2.60 -40.75
N GLU A 93 -28.73 -1.68 -41.20
CA GLU A 93 -29.00 -0.45 -40.48
C GLU A 93 -29.56 -0.83 -39.12
N LEU A 94 -28.68 -0.83 -38.12
CA LEU A 94 -29.03 -1.11 -36.73
C LEU A 94 -30.27 -0.28 -36.39
N SER A 95 -31.27 -0.97 -35.83
CA SER A 95 -32.56 -0.38 -35.49
C SER A 95 -32.33 0.91 -34.71
N ARG A 96 -33.21 1.91 -34.85
CA ARG A 96 -33.10 3.21 -34.16
C ARG A 96 -32.77 3.04 -32.66
N ARG A 97 -33.27 1.96 -32.07
CA ARG A 97 -33.03 1.51 -30.69
C ARG A 97 -31.58 1.04 -30.42
N GLU A 98 -31.02 0.26 -31.32
CA GLU A 98 -29.66 -0.29 -31.22
C GLU A 98 -28.59 0.80 -31.42
N ARG A 99 -28.85 1.80 -32.26
CA ARG A 99 -27.95 2.96 -32.43
C ARG A 99 -27.82 3.78 -31.15
N GLU A 100 -28.94 4.04 -30.48
CA GLU A 100 -28.96 4.76 -29.20
C GLU A 100 -28.31 3.95 -28.07
N GLU A 101 -28.49 2.62 -28.05
CA GLU A 101 -27.85 1.75 -27.06
C GLU A 101 -26.32 1.69 -27.23
N ILE A 102 -25.83 1.63 -28.47
CA ILE A 102 -24.39 1.66 -28.76
C ILE A 102 -23.78 3.01 -28.40
N GLU A 103 -24.47 4.13 -28.66
CA GLU A 103 -23.99 5.46 -28.26
C GLU A 103 -23.99 5.63 -26.74
N LYS A 104 -24.99 5.06 -26.06
CA LYS A 104 -25.04 5.01 -24.58
C LYS A 104 -23.92 4.17 -23.99
N GLN A 105 -23.54 3.06 -24.64
CA GLN A 105 -22.39 2.26 -24.24
C GLN A 105 -21.08 3.03 -24.46
N LYS A 106 -20.88 3.59 -25.67
CA LYS A 106 -19.68 4.38 -26.00
C LYS A 106 -19.50 5.61 -25.11
N SER A 107 -20.58 6.29 -24.74
CA SER A 107 -20.51 7.45 -23.82
C SER A 107 -20.13 7.04 -22.41
N LYS A 108 -20.67 5.92 -21.90
CA LYS A 108 -20.25 5.33 -20.62
C LYS A 108 -18.78 4.91 -20.67
N GLU A 109 -18.34 4.21 -21.69
CA GLU A 109 -16.94 3.82 -21.87
C GLU A 109 -16.02 5.02 -21.92
N ARG A 110 -16.40 6.07 -22.67
CA ARG A 110 -15.65 7.32 -22.74
C ARG A 110 -15.57 8.01 -21.38
N TYR A 111 -16.67 8.03 -20.63
CA TYR A 111 -16.70 8.57 -19.27
C TYR A 111 -15.79 7.77 -18.33
N MET A 112 -15.89 6.44 -18.35
CA MET A 112 -15.05 5.54 -17.56
C MET A 112 -13.57 5.71 -17.93
N LYS A 113 -13.26 5.81 -19.21
CA LYS A 113 -11.91 6.08 -19.70
C LYS A 113 -11.38 7.43 -19.20
N LEU A 114 -12.16 8.50 -19.31
CA LEU A 114 -11.81 9.82 -18.78
C LEU A 114 -11.64 9.82 -17.25
N HIS A 115 -12.42 9.00 -16.55
CA HIS A 115 -12.32 8.85 -15.10
C HIS A 115 -11.02 8.13 -14.71
N LEU A 116 -10.69 7.04 -15.38
CA LEU A 116 -9.41 6.33 -15.21
C LEU A 116 -8.21 7.19 -15.59
N GLU A 117 -8.32 8.00 -16.64
CA GLU A 117 -7.30 8.99 -17.04
C GLU A 117 -7.15 10.14 -16.02
N GLY A 118 -8.02 10.23 -15.01
CA GLY A 118 -7.96 11.28 -14.01
C GLY A 118 -8.49 12.63 -14.49
N LYS A 119 -9.22 12.68 -15.62
CA LYS A 119 -9.72 13.92 -16.23
C LYS A 119 -11.10 14.34 -15.72
N THR A 120 -11.87 13.46 -15.10
CA THR A 120 -13.11 13.85 -14.41
C THR A 120 -12.79 14.67 -13.16
N GLU A 121 -13.69 15.56 -12.74
CA GLU A 121 -13.44 16.40 -11.55
C GLU A 121 -13.23 15.58 -10.28
N GLN A 122 -13.97 14.48 -10.14
CA GLN A 122 -13.81 13.53 -9.03
C GLN A 122 -12.40 12.92 -9.00
N ALA A 123 -11.94 12.37 -10.13
CA ALA A 123 -10.62 11.75 -10.19
C ALA A 123 -9.48 12.78 -10.03
N ARG A 124 -9.66 14.02 -10.53
CA ARG A 124 -8.71 15.12 -10.25
C ARG A 124 -8.66 15.45 -8.76
N ALA A 125 -9.81 15.52 -8.08
CA ALA A 125 -9.87 15.80 -6.66
C ALA A 125 -9.18 14.70 -5.83
N ASP A 126 -9.40 13.42 -6.19
CA ASP A 126 -8.73 12.30 -5.53
C ASP A 126 -7.21 12.32 -5.77
N LEU A 127 -6.77 12.61 -7.00
CA LEU A 127 -5.34 12.80 -7.30
C LEU A 127 -4.73 13.97 -6.52
N ALA A 128 -5.44 15.10 -6.44
CA ALA A 128 -5.01 16.26 -5.67
C ALA A 128 -4.90 15.92 -4.17
N ARG A 129 -5.88 15.18 -3.63
CA ARG A 129 -5.84 14.69 -2.24
C ARG A 129 -4.64 13.76 -2.01
N LEU A 130 -4.38 12.83 -2.91
CA LEU A 130 -3.23 11.93 -2.83
C LEU A 130 -1.90 12.70 -2.93
N ALA A 131 -1.82 13.72 -3.78
CA ALA A 131 -0.64 14.59 -3.88
C ALA A 131 -0.37 15.34 -2.57
N ILE A 132 -1.42 15.86 -1.92
CA ILE A 132 -1.30 16.51 -0.60
C ILE A 132 -0.75 15.52 0.44
N ILE A 133 -1.28 14.30 0.50
CA ILE A 133 -0.80 13.27 1.44
C ILE A 133 0.65 12.90 1.18
N LYS A 134 1.04 12.71 -0.09
CA LYS A 134 2.43 12.42 -0.47
C LYS A 134 3.36 13.55 -0.01
N LYS A 135 2.99 14.81 -0.28
CA LYS A 135 3.75 15.99 0.15
C LYS A 135 3.87 16.06 1.68
N GLN A 136 2.79 15.82 2.42
CA GLN A 136 2.84 15.79 3.89
C GLN A 136 3.73 14.68 4.44
N ARG A 137 3.72 13.49 3.82
CA ARG A 137 4.59 12.38 4.21
C ARG A 137 6.05 12.67 3.92
N GLU A 138 6.34 13.23 2.76
CA GLU A 138 7.69 13.65 2.36
C GLU A 138 8.21 14.76 3.28
N GLU A 139 7.41 15.79 3.54
CA GLU A 139 7.76 16.89 4.44
C GLU A 139 7.95 16.40 5.89
N ALA A 140 7.12 15.47 6.37
CA ALA A 140 7.29 14.86 7.68
C ALA A 140 8.57 14.00 7.76
N ALA A 141 8.89 13.23 6.72
CA ALA A 141 10.11 12.45 6.64
C ALA A 141 11.35 13.36 6.60
N LYS A 142 11.31 14.41 5.78
CA LYS A 142 12.36 15.43 5.69
C LYS A 142 12.54 16.18 7.00
N LYS A 143 11.46 16.54 7.70
CA LYS A 143 11.51 17.17 9.02
C LYS A 143 12.13 16.25 10.07
N ARG A 144 11.79 14.95 10.08
CA ARG A 144 12.43 13.96 10.96
C ARG A 144 13.91 13.79 10.65
N GLU A 145 14.29 13.77 9.37
CA GLU A 145 15.70 13.68 8.98
C GLU A 145 16.47 14.95 9.37
N GLN A 146 15.89 16.13 9.18
CA GLN A 146 16.49 17.40 9.60
C GLN A 146 16.66 17.49 11.12
N LEU A 147 15.68 17.03 11.89
CA LEU A 147 15.79 16.94 13.35
C LEU A 147 16.89 15.97 13.74
N ARG A 148 16.91 14.75 13.19
CA ARG A 148 17.99 13.78 13.46
C ARG A 148 19.35 14.32 13.06
N ARG A 149 19.46 14.99 11.91
CA ARG A 149 20.70 15.62 11.46
C ARG A 149 21.11 16.78 12.34
N GLY A 150 20.15 17.55 12.85
CA GLY A 150 20.34 18.60 13.84
C GLY A 150 20.86 18.02 15.15
N GLU A 151 20.15 17.05 15.73
CA GLU A 151 20.54 16.32 16.95
C GLU A 151 21.96 15.74 16.81
N MET A 152 22.26 15.06 15.71
CA MET A 152 23.60 14.52 15.46
C MET A 152 24.66 15.63 15.35
N LYS A 153 24.34 16.77 14.72
CA LYS A 153 25.24 17.93 14.69
C LYS A 153 25.47 18.51 16.08
N TYR A 154 24.43 18.64 16.90
CA TYR A 154 24.55 19.11 18.28
C TYR A 154 25.42 18.15 19.11
N CYS A 155 25.22 16.83 19.00
CA CYS A 155 26.08 15.87 19.68
C CYS A 155 27.55 15.96 19.23
N ILE A 156 27.80 16.13 17.93
CA ILE A 156 29.17 16.30 17.42
C ILE A 156 29.80 17.59 18.00
N LEU A 157 29.07 18.70 17.99
CA LEU A 157 29.55 19.97 18.55
C LEU A 157 29.81 19.87 20.05
N GLU A 158 28.96 19.17 20.81
CA GLU A 158 29.18 18.91 22.23
C GLU A 158 30.46 18.10 22.48
N VAL A 159 30.69 17.06 21.67
CA VAL A 159 31.91 16.24 21.76
C VAL A 159 33.14 17.06 21.39
N GLU A 160 33.11 17.85 20.31
CA GLU A 160 34.22 18.72 19.91
C GLU A 160 34.52 19.79 20.98
N MET A 161 33.49 20.39 21.56
CA MET A 161 33.62 21.33 22.67
C MET A 161 34.26 20.67 23.90
N PHE A 162 33.83 19.47 24.26
CA PHE A 162 34.39 18.73 25.39
C PHE A 162 35.87 18.39 25.19
N HIS A 163 36.25 17.95 23.98
CA HIS A 163 37.65 17.66 23.64
C HIS A 163 38.52 18.91 23.68
N SER A 164 38.04 20.02 23.13
CA SER A 164 38.74 21.31 23.18
C SER A 164 38.92 21.78 24.64
N TYR A 165 37.89 21.68 25.47
CA TYR A 165 37.96 22.06 26.88
C TYR A 165 38.94 21.18 27.67
N SER A 166 38.90 19.86 27.46
CA SER A 166 39.84 18.93 28.08
C SER A 166 41.29 19.23 27.65
N PHE A 167 41.50 19.54 26.37
CA PHE A 167 42.80 19.92 25.84
C PHE A 167 43.34 21.20 26.51
N ILE A 168 42.51 22.24 26.63
CA ILE A 168 42.86 23.50 27.30
C ILE A 168 43.14 23.31 28.79
N GLN A 169 42.35 22.48 29.49
CA GLN A 169 42.63 22.18 30.91
C GLN A 169 43.96 21.47 31.09
N LYS A 170 44.28 20.55 30.18
CA LYS A 170 45.55 19.81 30.21
C LYS A 170 46.74 20.72 29.92
N SER A 171 46.62 21.66 28.98
CA SER A 171 47.67 22.64 28.71
C SER A 171 47.91 23.59 29.89
N LEU A 172 46.84 24.13 30.48
CA LEU A 172 46.93 24.98 31.68
C LEU A 172 47.53 24.25 32.89
N SER A 173 47.21 22.96 33.06
CA SER A 173 47.84 22.12 34.09
C SER A 173 49.35 21.96 33.85
N THR A 174 49.77 21.70 32.60
CA THR A 174 51.19 21.55 32.28
C THR A 174 51.97 22.85 32.45
N GLU A 175 51.41 23.99 32.04
CA GLU A 175 52.05 25.30 32.19
C GLU A 175 52.23 25.69 33.67
N ASN A 176 51.24 25.41 34.52
CA ASN A 176 51.33 25.66 35.96
C ASN A 176 52.38 24.77 36.66
N VAL A 177 52.54 23.51 36.25
CA VAL A 177 53.60 22.62 36.78
C VAL A 177 54.99 23.09 36.36
N HIS A 178 55.15 23.59 35.13
CA HIS A 178 56.42 24.17 34.67
C HIS A 178 56.81 25.44 35.45
N GLN A 179 55.85 26.31 35.77
CA GLN A 179 56.08 27.52 36.58
C GLN A 179 56.49 27.19 38.03
N LEU A 180 55.82 26.23 38.68
CA LEU A 180 56.15 25.81 40.05
C LEU A 180 57.54 25.16 40.13
N LYS A 181 57.94 24.38 39.12
CA LYS A 181 59.26 23.75 39.08
C LYS A 181 60.39 24.76 38.87
N GLN A 182 60.15 25.88 38.17
CA GLN A 182 61.11 26.99 38.13
C GLN A 182 61.27 27.65 39.49
N GLN A 183 60.18 27.88 40.24
CA GLN A 183 60.27 28.45 41.59
C GLN A 183 60.97 27.51 42.58
N GLU A 184 60.73 26.19 42.54
CA GLU A 184 61.43 25.24 43.41
C GLU A 184 62.94 25.11 43.15
N LEU A 185 63.44 25.43 41.94
CA LEU A 185 64.87 25.45 41.66
C LEU A 185 65.53 26.79 42.02
N ILE A 186 64.80 27.90 41.95
CA ILE A 186 65.31 29.24 42.24
C ILE A 186 65.46 29.47 43.75
N VAL A 187 64.50 28.98 44.57
CA VAL A 187 64.54 29.14 46.03
C VAL A 187 65.78 28.49 46.68
N PRO A 188 66.18 27.24 46.40
CA PRO A 188 67.39 26.65 46.98
C PRO A 188 68.68 27.29 46.46
N LEU A 189 68.72 27.75 45.20
CA LEU A 189 69.87 28.50 44.67
C LEU A 189 70.04 29.86 45.37
N LEU A 190 68.94 30.59 45.61
CA LEU A 190 68.97 31.83 46.38
C LEU A 190 69.36 31.58 47.85
N ILE A 191 68.87 30.51 48.47
CA ILE A 191 69.25 30.14 49.84
C ILE A 191 70.77 29.84 49.90
N LEU A 192 71.33 29.10 48.96
CA LEU A 192 72.77 28.83 48.90
C LEU A 192 73.59 30.13 48.70
N ILE A 193 73.17 31.01 47.80
CA ILE A 193 73.85 32.29 47.57
C ILE A 193 73.82 33.19 48.82
N VAL A 194 72.69 33.23 49.53
CA VAL A 194 72.57 34.01 50.78
C VAL A 194 73.38 33.38 51.90
N CYS A 195 73.37 32.04 52.03
CA CYS A 195 74.18 31.33 53.02
C CYS A 195 75.69 31.54 52.77
N ASP A 196 76.15 31.43 51.53
CA ASP A 196 77.56 31.66 51.17
C ASP A 196 78.00 33.11 51.44
N SER A 197 77.12 34.08 51.16
CA SER A 197 77.37 35.51 51.46
C SER A 197 77.47 35.78 52.97
N VAL A 198 76.64 35.13 53.80
CA VAL A 198 76.70 35.27 55.25
C VAL A 198 77.94 34.57 55.83
N VAL A 199 78.30 33.38 55.33
CA VAL A 199 79.50 32.64 55.77
C VAL A 199 80.79 33.38 55.41
N THR A 200 80.89 33.91 54.18
CA THR A 200 82.05 34.75 53.78
C THR A 200 82.14 36.05 54.59
N SER A 201 81.01 36.66 54.94
CA SER A 201 80.99 37.85 55.81
C SER A 201 81.44 37.55 57.25
N LEU A 202 81.16 36.34 57.75
CA LEU A 202 81.59 35.87 59.07
C LEU A 202 83.05 35.42 59.12
N LEU A 203 83.64 34.98 58.00
CA LEU A 203 85.06 34.59 57.93
C LEU A 203 86.02 35.78 57.72
N LEU A 204 85.51 36.97 57.38
CA LEU A 204 86.32 38.17 57.13
C LEU A 204 86.47 39.10 58.36
N VAL A 205 86.04 38.66 59.54
CA VAL A 205 86.23 39.33 60.85
C VAL A 205 87.24 38.55 61.68
#